data_AF-A0AAX2SQ10-F1
#
_entry.id   AF-A0AAX2SQ10-F1
#
_cell.length_a   1.000
_cell.length_b   1.000
_cell.length_c   1.000
_cell.angle_alpha   90.00
_cell.angle_beta   90.00
_cell.angle_gamma   90.00
#
_symmetry.space_group_name_H-M   'P 1'
#
loop_
_entity.id
_entity.type
_entity.pdbx_description
1 polymer ?
#
loop_
_entity_poly.entity_id
_entity_poly.type
_entity_poly.pdbx_seq_one_letter_code
_entity_poly.pdbx_strand_id
1 'polypeptide(L)'
;AKNKAIDSSNLTAEEKAALKQKVTEAQNAADQAIDKATTNAAVTEAQTNGVNAINGIEVTTSTAKEAAKKVVAEAASAKNKAIDSSNLTAEEKAA
;
A
#
# COMPACT_ATOMS: atom_id res chain seq x y z
N ALA A 1 0.30 -5.84 16.73
CA ALA A 1 -0.50 -4.69 16.23
C ALA A 1 -0.25 -4.40 14.75
N LYS A 2 0.99 -4.13 14.33
CA LYS A 2 1.32 -3.75 12.94
C LYS A 2 0.90 -4.79 11.88
N ASN A 3 1.22 -6.07 12.07
CA ASN A 3 0.81 -7.13 11.14
C ASN A 3 -0.72 -7.23 10.98
N LYS A 4 -1.50 -7.01 12.05
CA LYS A 4 -2.97 -6.97 11.97
C LYS A 4 -3.48 -5.80 11.12
N ALA A 5 -2.83 -4.63 11.21
CA ALA A 5 -3.15 -3.48 10.35
C ALA A 5 -2.83 -3.77 8.89
N ILE A 6 -1.68 -4.41 8.61
CA ILE A 6 -1.31 -4.87 7.26
C ILE A 6 -2.34 -5.88 6.72
N ASP A 7 -2.73 -6.86 7.54
CA ASP A 7 -3.70 -7.90 7.15
C ASP A 7 -5.08 -7.32 6.81
N SER A 8 -5.50 -6.32 7.58
CA SER A 8 -6.80 -5.64 7.40
C SER A 8 -6.79 -4.60 6.28
N SER A 9 -5.63 -4.32 5.66
CA SER A 9 -5.51 -3.31 4.60
C SER A 9 -6.06 -3.81 3.26
N ASN A 10 -6.33 -2.85 2.36
CA ASN A 10 -6.77 -3.11 0.99
C ASN A 10 -5.61 -3.37 0.02
N LEU A 11 -4.40 -3.64 0.51
CA LEU A 11 -3.24 -4.01 -0.29
C LEU A 11 -3.41 -5.35 -1.01
N THR A 12 -2.61 -5.60 -2.05
CA THR A 12 -2.48 -6.95 -2.65
C THR A 12 -1.73 -7.90 -1.72
N ALA A 13 -1.72 -9.20 -2.05
CA ALA A 13 -0.99 -10.18 -1.26
C ALA A 13 0.52 -9.89 -1.25
N GLU A 14 1.08 -9.49 -2.40
CA GLU A 14 2.49 -9.17 -2.60
C GLU A 14 2.90 -7.93 -1.80
N GLU A 15 2.09 -6.86 -1.86
CA GLU A 15 2.32 -5.64 -1.09
C GLU A 15 2.27 -5.92 0.42
N LYS A 16 1.31 -6.74 0.88
CA LYS A 16 1.24 -7.17 2.29
C LYS A 16 2.45 -7.99 2.70
N ALA A 17 2.88 -8.92 1.86
CA ALA A 17 4.05 -9.76 2.12
C ALA A 17 5.32 -8.91 2.28
N ALA A 18 5.52 -7.93 1.39
CA ALA A 18 6.65 -7.00 1.46
C ALA A 18 6.64 -6.17 2.76
N LEU A 19 5.48 -5.66 3.20
CA LEU A 19 5.37 -4.93 4.47
C LEU A 19 5.62 -5.83 5.68
N LYS A 20 5.10 -7.07 5.68
CA LYS A 20 5.37 -8.04 6.76
C LYS A 20 6.84 -8.41 6.85
N GLN A 21 7.51 -8.54 5.70
CA GLN A 21 8.94 -8.77 5.66
C GLN A 21 9.70 -7.62 6.34
N LYS A 22 9.36 -6.36 6.02
CA LYS A 22 9.96 -5.19 6.69
C LYS A 22 9.73 -5.19 8.20
N VAL A 23 8.54 -5.61 8.67
CA VAL A 23 8.25 -5.74 10.11
C VAL A 23 9.15 -6.79 10.75
N THR A 24 9.29 -7.96 10.12
CA THR A 24 10.17 -9.04 10.60
C THR A 24 11.63 -8.59 10.63
N GLU A 25 12.11 -7.91 9.59
CA GLU A 25 13.47 -7.38 9.52
C GLU A 25 13.74 -6.35 10.64
N ALA A 26 12.81 -5.42 10.87
CA ALA A 26 12.92 -4.44 11.94
C ALA A 26 12.92 -5.09 13.34
N GLN A 27 12.07 -6.11 13.54
CA GLN A 27 12.06 -6.89 14.77
C GLN A 27 13.39 -7.61 14.98
N ASN A 28 13.87 -8.35 13.99
CA ASN A 28 15.13 -9.08 14.09
C ASN A 28 16.33 -8.15 14.34
N ALA A 29 16.32 -6.95 13.76
CA ALA A 29 17.36 -5.95 14.01
C ALA A 29 17.31 -5.41 15.44
N ALA A 30 16.11 -5.17 15.98
CA ALA A 30 15.91 -4.76 17.37
C ALA A 30 16.38 -5.85 18.35
N ASP A 31 15.98 -7.10 18.12
CA ASP A 31 16.37 -8.25 18.96
C ASP A 31 17.90 -8.41 18.98
N GLN A 32 18.56 -8.33 17.82
CA GLN A 32 20.02 -8.37 17.75
C GLN A 32 20.71 -7.19 18.46
N ALA A 33 20.13 -5.99 18.43
CA ALA A 33 20.68 -4.84 19.13
C ALA A 33 20.53 -4.99 20.65
N ILE A 34 19.42 -5.56 21.11
CA ILE A 34 19.17 -5.89 22.51
C ILE A 34 20.17 -6.96 22.98
N ASP A 35 20.36 -8.03 22.22
CA ASP A 35 21.31 -9.12 22.56
C ASP A 35 22.76 -8.63 22.67
N LYS A 36 23.14 -7.62 21.88
CA LYS A 36 24.48 -7.01 21.90
C LYS A 36 24.66 -5.99 23.03
N ALA A 37 23.60 -5.52 23.65
CA ALA A 37 23.67 -4.48 24.67
C ALA A 37 24.27 -5.03 25.98
N THR A 38 25.32 -4.39 26.49
CA THR A 38 26.02 -4.80 27.72
C THR A 38 25.61 -4.01 28.95
N THR A 39 24.71 -3.02 28.79
CA THR A 39 24.22 -2.17 29.87
C THR A 39 22.71 -1.99 29.77
N ASN A 40 22.05 -1.74 30.90
CA ASN A 40 20.61 -1.49 30.93
C ASN A 40 20.20 -0.30 30.07
N ALA A 41 21.01 0.76 30.02
CA ALA A 41 20.73 1.93 29.19
C ALA A 41 20.72 1.56 27.69
N ALA A 42 21.70 0.78 27.23
CA ALA A 42 21.76 0.31 25.85
C ALA A 42 20.59 -0.63 25.50
N VAL A 43 20.13 -1.46 26.44
CA VAL A 43 18.92 -2.28 26.25
C VAL A 43 17.69 -1.39 26.05
N THR A 44 17.49 -0.38 26.89
CA THR A 44 16.37 0.55 26.77
C THR A 44 16.40 1.35 25.46
N GLU A 45 17.59 1.77 25.03
CA GLU A 45 17.78 2.46 23.74
C GLU A 45 17.43 1.53 22.56
N ALA A 46 17.98 0.30 22.54
CA ALA A 46 17.69 -0.68 21.49
C ALA A 46 16.20 -1.03 21.42
N GLN A 47 15.55 -1.21 22.57
CA GLN A 47 14.10 -1.41 22.67
C GLN A 47 13.33 -0.23 22.05
N THR A 48 13.67 1.00 22.46
CA THR A 48 13.00 2.22 21.99
C THR A 48 13.15 2.37 20.47
N ASN A 49 14.36 2.17 19.96
CA ASN A 49 14.66 2.24 18.53
C ASN A 49 13.90 1.15 17.75
N GLY A 50 13.85 -0.08 18.26
CA GLY A 50 13.10 -1.18 17.65
C GLY A 50 11.60 -0.90 17.57
N VAL A 51 11.00 -0.42 18.66
CA VAL A 51 9.59 -0.03 18.69
C VAL A 51 9.31 1.09 17.70
N ASN A 52 10.16 2.12 17.66
CA ASN A 52 10.02 3.23 16.72
C ASN A 52 10.15 2.77 15.25
N ALA A 53 11.11 1.90 14.95
CA ALA A 53 11.30 1.35 13.62
C ALA A 53 10.07 0.58 13.14
N ILE A 54 9.51 -0.30 13.98
CA ILE A 54 8.29 -1.05 13.65
C ILE A 54 7.10 -0.11 13.51
N ASN A 55 6.95 0.87 14.40
CA ASN A 55 5.84 1.83 14.34
C ASN A 55 5.91 2.72 13.10
N GLY A 56 7.11 3.09 12.67
CA GLY A 56 7.38 3.88 11.46
C GLY A 56 7.11 3.15 10.15
N ILE A 57 6.87 1.83 10.15
CA ILE A 57 6.43 1.13 8.95
C ILE A 57 4.99 1.55 8.63
N GLU A 58 4.83 2.35 7.59
CA GLU A 58 3.54 2.84 7.12
C GLU A 58 2.78 1.78 6.31
N VAL A 59 1.45 1.73 6.51
CA VAL A 59 0.55 0.90 5.71
C VAL A 59 -0.16 1.84 4.73
N THR A 60 0.27 1.80 3.47
CA THR A 60 -0.18 2.73 2.42
C THR A 60 -1.40 2.19 1.63
N THR A 61 -1.86 2.95 0.64
CA THR A 61 -2.77 2.44 -0.39
C THR A 61 -2.03 1.57 -1.41
N SER A 62 -2.80 0.76 -2.15
CA SER A 62 -2.28 -0.16 -3.17
C SER A 62 -2.09 0.56 -4.49
N THR A 63 -0.85 0.76 -4.90
CA THR A 63 -0.54 1.41 -6.18
C THR A 63 -0.98 0.56 -7.36
N ALA A 64 -0.91 -0.78 -7.22
CA ALA A 64 -1.41 -1.72 -8.23
C ALA A 64 -2.93 -1.56 -8.46
N LYS A 65 -3.71 -1.46 -7.38
CA LYS A 65 -5.17 -1.27 -7.49
C LYS A 65 -5.54 0.12 -8.01
N GLU A 66 -4.80 1.16 -7.59
CA GLU A 66 -5.01 2.52 -8.11
C GLU A 66 -4.74 2.59 -9.62
N ALA A 67 -3.63 2.00 -10.08
CA ALA A 67 -3.30 1.91 -11.50
C ALA A 67 -4.38 1.16 -12.30
N ALA A 68 -4.84 0.01 -11.79
CA ALA A 68 -5.91 -0.75 -12.44
C ALA A 68 -7.22 0.07 -12.55
N LYS A 69 -7.61 0.78 -11.49
CA LYS A 69 -8.79 1.67 -11.50
C LYS A 69 -8.65 2.80 -12.51
N LYS A 70 -7.46 3.39 -12.63
CA LYS A 70 -7.17 4.45 -13.60
C LYS A 70 -7.39 3.96 -15.04
N VAL A 71 -6.86 2.78 -15.37
CA VAL A 71 -7.05 2.19 -16.71
C VAL A 71 -8.53 1.94 -17.03
N VAL A 72 -9.30 1.42 -16.07
CA VAL A 72 -10.75 1.22 -16.24
C VAL A 72 -11.48 2.55 -16.46
N ALA A 73 -11.15 3.58 -15.68
CA ALA A 73 -11.75 4.90 -15.81
C ALA A 73 -11.44 5.55 -17.17
N GLU A 74 -10.21 5.39 -17.66
CA GLU A 74 -9.79 5.88 -18.98
C GLU A 74 -10.55 5.19 -20.11
N ALA A 75 -10.72 3.86 -20.05
CA ALA A 75 -11.49 3.11 -21.04
C ALA A 75 -12.97 3.54 -21.05
N ALA A 76 -13.58 3.74 -19.87
CA ALA A 76 -14.96 4.23 -19.76
C ALA A 76 -15.10 5.65 -20.33
N SER A 77 -14.18 6.55 -19.99
CA SER A 77 -14.15 7.92 -20.50
C SER A 77 -14.00 7.94 -22.04
N ALA A 78 -13.13 7.12 -22.60
CA ALA A 78 -12.97 7.02 -24.05
C ALA A 78 -14.25 6.56 -24.76
N LYS A 79 -14.96 5.58 -24.19
CA LYS A 79 -16.23 5.09 -24.76
C LYS A 79 -17.33 6.13 -24.68
N ASN A 80 -17.47 6.82 -23.54
CA ASN A 80 -18.44 7.91 -23.39
C ASN A 80 -18.18 9.03 -24.40
N LYS A 81 -16.92 9.46 -24.56
CA LYS A 81 -16.55 10.45 -25.58
C LYS A 81 -16.91 10.02 -27.00
N ALA A 82 -16.70 8.76 -27.35
CA ALA A 82 -17.07 8.24 -28.67
C ALA A 82 -18.60 8.24 -28.88
N ILE A 83 -19.38 7.92 -27.85
CA ILE A 83 -20.85 7.97 -27.88
C ILE A 83 -21.34 9.42 -27.98
N ASP A 84 -20.81 10.32 -27.15
CA ASP A 84 -21.17 11.74 -27.17
C ASP A 84 -20.81 12.39 -28.52
N SER A 85 -19.75 11.89 -29.18
CA SER A 85 -19.36 12.31 -30.53
C SER A 85 -20.20 11.64 -31.63
N SER A 86 -20.99 10.61 -31.32
CA SER A 86 -21.92 9.96 -32.25
C SER A 86 -23.28 10.68 -32.33
N ASN A 87 -23.25 11.93 -32.76
CA ASN A 87 -24.34 12.52 -33.56
C ASN A 87 -23.91 12.30 -35.02
N LEU A 88 -24.34 11.26 -35.74
CA LEU A 88 -25.66 11.14 -36.37
C LEU A 88 -26.31 12.51 -36.63
N THR A 89 -26.50 12.83 -37.92
CA THR A 89 -27.16 14.08 -38.34
C THR A 89 -28.62 14.08 -37.89
N ALA A 90 -29.24 15.26 -37.83
CA ALA A 90 -30.67 15.37 -37.57
C ALA A 90 -31.51 14.54 -38.57
N GLU A 91 -31.02 14.32 -39.79
CA GLU A 91 -31.65 13.48 -40.82
C GLU A 91 -31.78 11.98 -40.46
N GLU A 92 -30.89 11.39 -39.66
CA GLU A 92 -30.92 9.94 -39.36
C GLU A 92 -31.84 9.58 -38.17
N LYS A 93 -32.38 10.58 -37.47
CA LYS A 93 -33.24 10.38 -36.27
C LYS A 93 -34.74 10.42 -36.56
N ALA A 94 -35.15 10.77 -37.78
CA ALA A 94 -36.56 10.98 -38.16
C ALA A 94 -37.10 9.96 -39.18
N ALA A 95 -36.32 8.94 -39.56
CA ALA A 95 -36.75 7.86 -40.45
C ALA A 95 -37.17 6.60 -39.68
#